data_AF-A0A4R7C5J9-F1
#
_entry.id   AF-A0A4R7C5J9-F1
#
_cell.length_a   1.000
_cell.length_b   1.000
_cell.length_c   1.000
_cell.angle_alpha   90.00
_cell.angle_beta   90.00
_cell.angle_gamma   90.00
#
_symmetry.space_group_name_H-M   'P 1'
#
loop_
_entity.id
_entity.type
_entity.pdbx_description
1 polymer ?
#
loop_
_entity_poly.entity_id
_entity_poly.type
_entity_poly.pdbx_seq_one_letter_code
_entity_poly.pdbx_strand_id
1 'polypeptide(L)'
;MRLSARPLAALVFASVCGWASSSLAATWLIDPGRSEIAFSGTHSGRAFKGVFQKWTGTIDFDPDIPETAKIEIVVDLASAKTGDATYDRTLPQKDWLDTAASAKATFTTSAVRRGEAPGQYVADGSLTLRGKAAAVTLPFTLTIDGDKAEMSGRAQLRRLDFGIGQSSDAGGSWVSVDIPVEVKVSATKQ
;
A
#
# COMPACT_ATOMS: atom_id res chain seq x y z
N MET A 1 -53.98 41.42 47.00
CA MET A 1 -52.89 40.43 46.84
C MET A 1 -53.49 39.05 46.54
N ARG A 2 -53.83 38.77 45.27
CA ARG A 2 -54.07 37.41 44.70
C ARG A 2 -53.86 37.53 43.19
N LEU A 3 -52.76 36.98 42.67
CA LEU A 3 -52.45 36.91 41.23
C LEU A 3 -53.20 35.72 40.61
N SER A 4 -53.84 35.92 39.45
CA SER A 4 -54.36 34.84 38.60
C SER A 4 -53.47 34.67 37.36
N ALA A 5 -53.12 33.41 37.10
CA ALA A 5 -52.20 32.93 36.08
C ALA A 5 -52.66 33.13 34.62
N ARG A 6 -51.69 33.21 33.70
CA ARG A 6 -51.83 32.86 32.28
C ARG A 6 -50.57 32.13 31.78
N PRO A 7 -50.71 31.19 30.82
CA PRO A 7 -49.79 30.05 30.66
C PRO A 7 -48.60 30.35 29.74
N LEU A 8 -47.45 29.72 30.04
CA LEU A 8 -46.28 29.66 29.16
C LEU A 8 -46.58 28.73 27.97
N ALA A 9 -46.43 29.24 26.74
CA ALA A 9 -46.37 28.42 25.54
C ALA A 9 -44.97 27.79 25.43
N ALA A 10 -44.90 26.46 25.49
CA ALA A 10 -43.68 25.70 25.28
C ALA A 10 -43.45 25.50 23.78
N LEU A 11 -42.36 26.07 23.25
CA LEU A 11 -41.88 25.80 21.89
C LEU A 11 -41.04 24.53 21.92
N VAL A 12 -41.57 23.43 21.37
CA VAL A 12 -40.84 22.17 21.20
C VAL A 12 -39.96 22.30 19.95
N PHE A 13 -38.66 22.48 20.15
CA PHE A 13 -37.68 22.31 19.06
C PHE A 13 -37.44 20.80 18.86
N ALA A 14 -37.92 20.27 17.74
CA ALA A 14 -37.66 18.91 17.33
C ALA A 14 -36.20 18.79 16.86
N SER A 15 -35.35 18.24 17.71
CA SER A 15 -33.98 17.86 17.35
C SER A 15 -34.01 16.67 16.41
N VAL A 16 -33.84 16.92 15.11
CA VAL A 16 -33.54 15.86 14.13
C VAL A 16 -32.12 15.39 14.40
N CYS A 17 -31.98 14.27 15.12
CA CYS A 17 -30.72 13.53 15.18
C CYS A 17 -30.45 12.97 13.78
N GLY A 18 -29.61 13.67 13.01
CA GLY A 18 -29.03 13.10 11.79
C GLY A 18 -28.22 11.89 12.19
N TRP A 19 -28.66 10.70 11.76
CA TRP A 19 -27.83 9.51 11.83
C TRP A 19 -26.66 9.71 10.88
N ALA A 20 -25.48 9.96 11.45
CA ALA A 20 -24.24 9.81 10.72
C ALA A 20 -24.05 8.31 10.49
N SER A 21 -24.45 7.82 9.32
CA SER A 21 -24.02 6.53 8.83
C SER A 21 -22.49 6.58 8.73
N SER A 22 -21.80 5.99 9.70
CA SER A 22 -20.39 5.66 9.52
C SER A 22 -20.38 4.60 8.42
N SER A 23 -20.01 4.96 7.19
CA SER A 23 -19.70 3.95 6.19
C SER A 23 -18.51 3.18 6.73
N LEU A 24 -18.74 1.96 7.18
CA LEU A 24 -17.66 1.00 7.39
C LEU A 24 -17.11 0.75 5.98
N ALA A 25 -15.94 1.31 5.70
CA ALA A 25 -15.28 1.04 4.44
C ALA A 25 -15.09 -0.49 4.30
N ALA A 26 -15.18 -0.97 3.07
CA ALA A 26 -15.22 -2.39 2.82
C ALA A 26 -13.84 -3.01 3.12
N THR A 27 -13.81 -4.02 3.99
CA THR A 27 -12.60 -4.79 4.21
C THR A 27 -12.47 -5.85 3.12
N TRP A 28 -11.29 -5.90 2.48
CA TRP A 28 -11.00 -6.84 1.39
C TRP A 28 -9.96 -7.87 1.85
N LEU A 29 -10.28 -9.15 1.68
CA LEU A 29 -9.39 -10.27 1.98
C LEU A 29 -8.57 -10.63 0.73
N ILE A 30 -7.25 -10.52 0.84
CA ILE A 30 -6.29 -10.84 -0.23
C ILE A 30 -6.26 -12.35 -0.48
N ASP A 31 -6.29 -12.75 -1.74
CA ASP A 31 -6.01 -14.11 -2.21
C ASP A 31 -4.50 -14.25 -2.52
N PRO A 32 -3.71 -14.92 -1.67
CA PRO A 32 -2.26 -15.01 -1.87
C PRO A 32 -1.88 -15.82 -3.11
N GLY A 33 -2.76 -16.73 -3.58
CA GLY A 33 -2.49 -17.57 -4.75
C GLY A 33 -2.65 -16.85 -6.08
N ARG A 34 -3.34 -15.69 -6.07
CA ARG A 34 -3.58 -14.85 -7.25
C ARG A 34 -3.00 -13.44 -7.12
N SER A 35 -2.17 -13.21 -6.11
CA SER A 35 -1.54 -11.91 -5.84
C SER A 35 -0.01 -12.02 -5.91
N GLU A 36 0.67 -10.98 -6.38
CA GLU A 36 2.13 -10.94 -6.56
C GLU A 36 2.66 -9.53 -6.24
N ILE A 37 3.79 -9.47 -5.52
CA ILE A 37 4.65 -8.28 -5.47
C ILE A 37 5.96 -8.65 -6.14
N ALA A 38 6.23 -8.02 -7.27
CA ALA A 38 7.43 -8.24 -8.08
C ALA A 38 8.29 -6.99 -8.12
N PHE A 39 9.60 -7.17 -8.17
CA PHE A 39 10.57 -6.10 -8.40
C PHE A 39 11.41 -6.46 -9.62
N SER A 40 11.95 -5.44 -10.28
CA SER A 40 12.82 -5.64 -11.44
C SER A 40 13.94 -4.61 -11.47
N GLY A 41 14.92 -4.83 -12.33
CA GLY A 41 16.01 -3.89 -12.53
C GLY A 41 17.01 -4.43 -13.53
N THR A 42 18.14 -3.74 -13.64
CA THR A 42 19.25 -4.14 -14.51
C THR A 42 20.50 -4.30 -13.68
N HIS A 43 21.24 -5.39 -13.89
CA HIS A 43 22.56 -5.62 -13.34
C HIS A 43 23.59 -5.83 -14.46
N SER A 44 24.59 -4.93 -14.56
CA SER A 44 25.61 -4.94 -15.61
C SER A 44 25.01 -5.01 -17.02
N GLY A 45 23.98 -4.21 -17.29
CA GLY A 45 23.26 -4.18 -18.58
C GLY A 45 22.27 -5.34 -18.82
N ARG A 46 22.17 -6.32 -17.91
CA ARG A 46 21.22 -7.45 -18.03
C ARG A 46 20.03 -7.26 -17.11
N ALA A 47 18.81 -7.41 -17.64
CA ALA A 47 17.60 -7.34 -16.85
C ALA A 47 17.50 -8.50 -15.86
N PHE A 48 16.94 -8.23 -14.68
CA PHE A 48 16.51 -9.25 -13.72
C PHE A 48 15.08 -8.94 -13.25
N LYS A 49 14.37 -10.00 -12.82
CA LYS A 49 13.09 -9.90 -12.12
C LYS A 49 13.19 -10.72 -10.85
N GLY A 50 12.54 -10.26 -9.80
CA GLY A 50 12.30 -11.04 -8.60
C GLY A 50 10.90 -10.82 -8.05
N VAL A 51 10.53 -11.63 -7.08
CA VAL A 51 9.26 -11.58 -6.36
C VAL A 51 9.50 -11.71 -4.87
N PHE A 52 8.59 -11.17 -4.07
CA PHE A 52 8.51 -11.48 -2.65
C PHE A 52 7.47 -12.58 -2.45
N GLN A 53 7.91 -13.76 -2.02
CA GLN A 53 7.04 -14.93 -1.89
C GLN A 53 6.14 -14.88 -0.65
N LYS A 54 6.45 -14.02 0.33
CA LYS A 54 5.69 -13.90 1.59
C LYS A 54 5.43 -12.44 1.91
N TRP A 55 4.15 -12.10 1.95
CA TRP A 55 3.66 -10.80 2.35
C TRP A 55 2.19 -10.92 2.76
N THR A 56 1.73 -9.93 3.50
CA THR A 56 0.34 -9.82 3.96
C THR A 56 -0.14 -8.40 3.74
N GLY A 57 -1.45 -8.19 3.76
CA GLY A 57 -1.99 -6.85 3.74
C GLY A 57 -3.36 -6.75 4.41
N THR A 58 -3.65 -5.56 4.91
CA THR A 58 -4.98 -5.13 5.31
C THR A 58 -5.45 -4.08 4.32
N ILE A 59 -6.65 -4.24 3.79
CA ILE A 59 -7.21 -3.35 2.77
C ILE A 59 -8.60 -2.95 3.26
N ASP A 60 -8.69 -1.70 3.70
CA ASP A 60 -9.96 -1.03 3.94
C ASP A 60 -10.14 0.02 2.84
N PHE A 61 -11.07 -0.23 1.92
CA PHE A 61 -11.22 0.58 0.71
C PHE A 61 -12.68 0.62 0.23
N ASP A 62 -13.19 1.84 0.06
CA ASP A 62 -14.47 2.12 -0.57
C ASP A 62 -14.24 2.91 -1.89
N PRO A 63 -14.62 2.36 -3.07
CA PRO A 63 -14.46 3.05 -4.35
C PRO A 63 -15.27 4.35 -4.48
N ASP A 64 -16.34 4.52 -3.68
CA ASP A 64 -17.18 5.71 -3.66
C ASP A 64 -16.54 6.83 -2.82
N ILE A 65 -15.71 6.47 -1.83
CA ILE A 65 -15.03 7.41 -0.93
C ILE A 65 -13.55 7.01 -0.73
N PRO A 66 -12.74 6.97 -1.81
CA PRO A 66 -11.39 6.41 -1.77
C PRO A 66 -10.45 7.15 -0.80
N GLU A 67 -10.70 8.43 -0.50
CA GLU A 67 -9.91 9.23 0.43
C GLU A 67 -9.93 8.70 1.88
N THR A 68 -10.89 7.84 2.22
CA THR A 68 -10.99 7.22 3.55
C THR A 68 -10.18 5.91 3.66
N ALA A 69 -9.59 5.46 2.56
CA ALA A 69 -8.91 4.17 2.49
C ALA A 69 -7.75 4.05 3.49
N LYS A 70 -7.65 2.87 4.10
CA LYS A 70 -6.54 2.48 4.98
C LYS A 70 -5.98 1.16 4.49
N ILE A 71 -4.78 1.22 3.92
CA ILE A 71 -4.10 0.07 3.36
C ILE A 71 -2.74 -0.04 4.03
N GLU A 72 -2.44 -1.23 4.55
CA GLU A 72 -1.12 -1.60 5.04
C GLU A 72 -0.66 -2.89 4.37
N ILE A 73 0.53 -2.87 3.78
CA ILE A 73 1.18 -4.04 3.19
C ILE A 73 2.46 -4.32 3.95
N VAL A 74 2.66 -5.57 4.36
CA VAL A 74 3.84 -6.03 5.10
C VAL A 74 4.51 -7.14 4.33
N VAL A 75 5.77 -6.94 3.95
CA VAL A 75 6.57 -7.86 3.14
C VAL A 75 7.68 -8.47 3.99
N ASP A 76 7.82 -9.80 3.96
CA ASP A 76 8.99 -10.49 4.51
C ASP A 76 10.14 -10.39 3.50
N LEU A 77 11.19 -9.66 3.85
CA LEU A 77 12.30 -9.39 2.94
C LEU A 77 13.16 -10.62 2.66
N ALA A 78 13.17 -11.62 3.55
CA ALA A 78 13.88 -12.88 3.32
C ALA A 78 13.18 -13.75 2.25
N SER A 79 11.94 -13.42 1.89
CA SER A 79 11.17 -14.11 0.86
C SER A 79 11.48 -13.63 -0.57
N ALA A 80 12.41 -12.67 -0.72
CA ALA A 80 12.86 -12.21 -2.03
C ALA A 80 13.51 -13.36 -2.82
N LYS A 81 13.03 -13.58 -4.05
CA LYS A 81 13.56 -14.58 -4.98
C LYS A 81 13.61 -14.06 -6.40
N THR A 82 14.71 -14.31 -7.08
CA THR A 82 14.96 -13.99 -8.49
C THR A 82 15.10 -15.24 -9.35
N GLY A 83 15.34 -16.40 -8.72
CA GLY A 83 15.68 -17.65 -9.40
C GLY A 83 17.16 -17.77 -9.78
N ASP A 84 17.95 -16.70 -9.61
CA ASP A 84 19.41 -16.73 -9.73
C ASP A 84 20.04 -16.97 -8.36
N ALA A 85 20.81 -18.05 -8.22
CA ALA A 85 21.40 -18.44 -6.94
C ALA A 85 22.39 -17.41 -6.37
N THR A 86 23.05 -16.63 -7.24
CA THR A 86 23.98 -15.58 -6.80
C THR A 86 23.20 -14.40 -6.22
N TYR A 87 22.16 -13.94 -6.92
CA TYR A 87 21.31 -12.85 -6.44
C TYR A 87 20.55 -13.26 -5.18
N ASP A 88 19.98 -14.46 -5.14
CA ASP A 88 19.21 -14.95 -3.99
C ASP A 88 20.07 -15.14 -2.73
N ARG A 89 21.38 -15.37 -2.88
CA ARG A 89 22.35 -15.36 -1.76
C ARG A 89 22.75 -13.94 -1.34
N THR A 90 22.72 -12.99 -2.26
CA THR A 90 23.23 -11.62 -2.08
C THR A 90 22.17 -10.67 -1.53
N LEU A 91 20.92 -10.79 -2.00
CA LEU A 91 19.79 -9.94 -1.60
C LEU A 91 19.60 -9.85 -0.08
N PRO A 92 19.69 -10.93 0.72
CA PRO A 92 19.48 -10.85 2.16
C PRO A 92 20.62 -10.15 2.93
N GLN A 93 21.78 -9.95 2.29
CA GLN A 93 23.00 -9.48 2.95
C GLN A 93 22.88 -8.02 3.39
N LYS A 94 23.78 -7.63 4.31
CA LYS A 94 23.81 -6.33 4.98
C LYS A 94 23.77 -5.12 4.04
N ASP A 95 24.47 -5.17 2.91
CA ASP A 95 24.50 -4.03 2.00
C ASP A 95 23.22 -3.93 1.15
N TRP A 96 22.47 -5.03 1.00
CA TRP A 96 21.26 -5.12 0.18
C TRP A 96 20.00 -4.96 1.01
N LEU A 97 19.22 -6.02 1.26
CA LEU A 97 17.98 -5.95 2.03
C LEU A 97 18.21 -6.00 3.56
N ASP A 98 19.40 -6.40 4.01
CA ASP A 98 19.78 -6.50 5.43
C ASP A 98 18.72 -7.21 6.30
N THR A 99 18.30 -8.40 5.85
CA THR A 99 17.17 -9.12 6.45
C THR A 99 17.41 -9.51 7.91
N ALA A 100 18.69 -9.58 8.33
CA ALA A 100 19.08 -9.85 9.70
C ALA A 100 18.78 -8.65 10.63
N ALA A 101 18.96 -7.41 10.16
CA ALA A 101 18.67 -6.21 10.93
C ALA A 101 17.22 -5.72 10.76
N SER A 102 16.61 -5.98 9.61
CA SER A 102 15.25 -5.58 9.29
C SER A 102 14.56 -6.68 8.48
N ALA A 103 13.76 -7.50 9.15
CA ALA A 103 13.11 -8.63 8.51
C ALA A 103 11.96 -8.23 7.57
N LYS A 104 11.36 -7.05 7.80
CA LYS A 104 10.13 -6.63 7.12
C LYS A 104 10.27 -5.27 6.46
N ALA A 105 9.54 -5.09 5.36
CA ALA A 105 9.18 -3.79 4.82
C ALA A 105 7.68 -3.57 4.99
N THR A 106 7.29 -2.32 5.27
CA THR A 106 5.89 -1.95 5.49
C THR A 106 5.55 -0.73 4.64
N PHE A 107 4.50 -0.84 3.84
CA PHE A 107 3.89 0.30 3.15
C PHE A 107 2.55 0.62 3.80
N THR A 108 2.32 1.88 4.14
CA THR A 108 1.06 2.36 4.70
C THR A 108 0.57 3.57 3.91
N THR A 109 -0.68 3.55 3.47
CA THR A 109 -1.28 4.67 2.74
C THR A 109 -1.55 5.87 3.63
N SER A 110 -1.28 7.07 3.13
CA SER A 110 -1.70 8.34 3.73
C SER A 110 -2.89 8.96 3.00
N ALA A 111 -3.03 8.70 1.70
CA ALA A 111 -4.18 9.11 0.91
C ALA A 111 -4.36 8.18 -0.29
N VAL A 112 -5.62 7.96 -0.68
CA VAL A 112 -5.96 7.35 -1.97
C VAL A 112 -6.93 8.27 -2.69
N ARG A 113 -6.70 8.48 -3.98
CA ARG A 113 -7.49 9.38 -4.81
C ARG A 113 -7.79 8.75 -6.17
N ARG A 114 -8.87 9.19 -6.80
CA ARG A 114 -9.19 8.79 -8.17
C ARG A 114 -8.10 9.27 -9.14
N GLY A 115 -7.83 8.47 -10.15
CA GLY A 115 -6.97 8.78 -11.29
C GLY A 115 -7.74 9.52 -12.39
N GLU A 116 -7.13 9.58 -13.57
CA GLU A 116 -7.67 10.34 -14.70
C GLU A 116 -8.84 9.63 -15.40
N ALA A 117 -8.82 8.30 -15.42
CA ALA A 117 -9.86 7.48 -16.04
C ALA A 117 -10.63 6.63 -15.01
N PRO A 118 -11.87 6.21 -15.32
CA PRO A 118 -12.62 5.28 -14.48
C PRO A 118 -11.81 4.02 -14.16
N GLY A 119 -11.88 3.57 -12.90
CA GLY A 119 -11.10 2.42 -12.41
C GLY A 119 -9.62 2.72 -12.17
N GLN A 120 -9.12 3.93 -12.45
CA GLN A 120 -7.76 4.34 -12.06
C GLN A 120 -7.78 5.06 -10.71
N TYR A 121 -6.71 4.84 -9.95
CA TYR A 121 -6.49 5.44 -8.65
C TYR A 121 -4.99 5.71 -8.45
N VAL A 122 -4.69 6.54 -7.46
CA VAL A 122 -3.34 6.79 -6.99
C VAL A 122 -3.34 6.65 -5.46
N ALA A 123 -2.53 5.73 -4.95
CA ALA A 123 -2.26 5.57 -3.53
C ALA A 123 -0.94 6.25 -3.19
N ASP A 124 -0.99 7.28 -2.36
CA ASP A 124 0.18 7.92 -1.77
C ASP A 124 0.37 7.34 -0.36
N GLY A 125 1.62 7.05 0.00
CA GLY A 125 1.92 6.44 1.30
C GLY A 125 3.38 6.51 1.69
N SER A 126 3.71 5.91 2.83
CA SER A 126 5.07 5.78 3.33
C SER A 126 5.50 4.33 3.26
N LEU A 127 6.63 4.07 2.60
CA LEU A 127 7.33 2.79 2.63
C LEU A 127 8.46 2.88 3.64
N THR A 128 8.43 2.02 4.65
CA THR A 128 9.56 1.75 5.53
C THR A 128 10.26 0.48 5.08
N LEU A 129 11.52 0.59 4.72
CA LEU A 129 12.36 -0.50 4.24
C LEU A 129 13.77 -0.28 4.79
N ARG A 130 14.33 -1.30 5.45
CA ARG A 130 15.63 -1.23 6.15
C ARG A 130 15.73 -0.11 7.19
N GLY A 131 14.65 0.11 7.94
CA GLY A 131 14.58 1.17 8.95
C GLY A 131 14.57 2.59 8.37
N LYS A 132 14.51 2.75 7.05
CA LYS A 132 14.37 4.05 6.39
C LYS A 132 12.96 4.19 5.84
N ALA A 133 12.32 5.33 6.10
CA ALA A 133 11.02 5.67 5.57
C ALA A 133 11.14 6.66 4.40
N ALA A 134 10.43 6.41 3.31
CA ALA A 134 10.31 7.33 2.18
C ALA A 134 8.87 7.37 1.66
N ALA A 135 8.49 8.49 1.05
CA ALA A 135 7.20 8.63 0.40
C ALA A 135 7.20 7.80 -0.91
N VAL A 136 6.10 7.10 -1.16
CA VAL A 136 5.89 6.30 -2.36
C VAL A 136 4.50 6.59 -2.92
N THR A 137 4.46 6.86 -4.21
CA THR A 137 3.22 6.99 -4.98
C THR A 137 3.03 5.75 -5.83
N LEU A 138 1.88 5.10 -5.69
CA LEU A 138 1.46 3.92 -6.44
C LEU A 138 0.21 4.24 -7.26
N PRO A 139 0.36 4.57 -8.54
CA PRO A 139 -0.74 4.50 -9.50
C PRO A 139 -1.19 3.06 -9.69
N PHE A 140 -2.50 2.83 -9.71
CA PHE A 140 -3.08 1.51 -9.94
C PHE A 140 -4.41 1.57 -10.67
N THR A 141 -4.75 0.44 -11.30
CA THR A 141 -6.07 0.16 -11.86
C THR A 141 -6.78 -0.84 -10.98
N LEU A 142 -8.09 -0.67 -10.81
CA LEU A 142 -8.95 -1.52 -10.00
C LEU A 142 -10.21 -1.86 -10.80
N THR A 143 -10.55 -3.14 -10.85
CA THR A 143 -11.84 -3.64 -11.34
C THR A 143 -12.54 -4.35 -10.19
N ILE A 144 -13.79 -4.00 -9.92
CA ILE A 144 -14.65 -4.66 -8.94
C ILE A 144 -15.82 -5.28 -9.69
N ASP A 145 -16.05 -6.57 -9.46
CA ASP A 145 -17.20 -7.33 -9.96
C ASP A 145 -17.86 -8.10 -8.81
N GLY A 146 -19.00 -7.59 -8.34
CA GLY A 146 -19.64 -8.05 -7.10
C GLY A 146 -18.69 -7.95 -5.92
N ASP A 147 -18.41 -9.08 -5.28
CA ASP A 147 -17.52 -9.18 -4.13
C ASP A 147 -16.06 -9.44 -4.50
N LYS A 148 -15.69 -9.44 -5.79
CA LYS A 148 -14.30 -9.67 -6.24
C LYS A 148 -13.66 -8.37 -6.69
N ALA A 149 -12.40 -8.18 -6.32
CA ALA A 149 -11.57 -7.08 -6.76
C ALA A 149 -10.28 -7.59 -7.40
N GLU A 150 -9.90 -7.00 -8.53
CA GLU A 150 -8.62 -7.22 -9.19
C GLU A 150 -7.91 -5.87 -9.35
N MET A 151 -6.71 -5.76 -8.77
CA MET A 151 -5.89 -4.56 -8.78
C MET A 151 -4.53 -4.84 -9.42
N SER A 152 -4.07 -3.89 -10.24
CA SER A 152 -2.71 -3.89 -10.78
C SER A 152 -2.11 -2.49 -10.67
N GLY A 153 -0.93 -2.40 -10.06
CA GLY A 153 -0.22 -1.14 -9.87
C GLY A 153 1.28 -1.28 -10.12
N ARG A 154 1.93 -0.13 -10.37
CA ARG A 154 3.39 -0.06 -10.53
C ARG A 154 3.93 1.18 -9.85
N ALA A 155 4.86 0.99 -8.92
CA ALA A 155 5.63 2.07 -8.32
C ALA A 155 7.07 2.05 -8.82
N GLN A 156 7.70 3.21 -8.91
CA GLN A 156 9.13 3.32 -9.17
C GLN A 156 9.83 3.68 -7.85
N LEU A 157 10.63 2.77 -7.30
CA LEU A 157 11.39 3.01 -6.08
C LEU A 157 12.84 3.34 -6.40
N ARG A 158 13.47 4.21 -5.63
CA ARG A 158 14.90 4.46 -5.73
C ARG A 158 15.60 3.69 -4.62
N ARG A 159 16.40 2.67 -4.96
CA ARG A 159 17.01 1.78 -3.96
C ARG A 159 17.93 2.52 -2.97
N LEU A 160 18.54 3.61 -3.42
CA LEU A 160 19.47 4.42 -2.63
C LEU A 160 18.77 5.21 -1.51
N ASP A 161 17.50 5.56 -1.67
CA ASP A 161 16.71 6.24 -0.62
C ASP A 161 16.58 5.32 0.63
N PHE A 162 16.63 4.00 0.42
CA PHE A 162 16.63 2.97 1.45
C PHE A 162 18.03 2.45 1.81
N GLY A 163 19.09 3.04 1.25
CA GLY A 163 20.49 2.63 1.47
C GLY A 163 20.87 1.26 0.87
N ILE A 164 20.07 0.72 -0.05
CA ILE A 164 20.28 -0.60 -0.66
C ILE A 164 21.39 -0.50 -1.70
N GLY A 165 22.43 -1.34 -1.56
CA GLY A 165 23.62 -1.39 -2.40
C GLY A 165 24.50 -0.15 -2.28
N GLN A 166 24.43 0.58 -1.16
CA GLN A 166 25.13 1.86 -1.00
C GLN A 166 26.64 1.69 -0.78
N SER A 167 27.08 0.59 -0.16
CA SER A 167 28.52 0.37 0.06
C SER A 167 29.20 -0.21 -1.17
N SER A 168 28.53 -1.12 -1.88
CA SER A 168 29.06 -1.81 -3.07
C SER A 168 28.80 -1.07 -4.39
N ASP A 169 27.72 -0.29 -4.50
CA ASP A 169 27.31 0.36 -5.74
C ASP A 169 26.54 1.67 -5.51
N ALA A 170 27.15 2.61 -4.79
CA ALA A 170 26.56 3.91 -4.46
C ALA A 170 26.15 4.73 -5.70
N GLY A 171 26.90 4.60 -6.80
CA GLY A 171 26.69 5.34 -8.03
C GLY A 171 25.69 4.70 -9.00
N GLY A 172 25.18 3.50 -8.70
CA GLY A 172 24.29 2.77 -9.61
C GLY A 172 24.97 2.34 -10.91
N SER A 173 26.29 2.11 -10.88
CA SER A 173 27.07 1.70 -12.05
C SER A 173 26.79 0.26 -12.44
N TRP A 174 26.46 -0.58 -11.46
CA TRP A 174 26.24 -2.00 -11.68
C TRP A 174 24.76 -2.34 -11.64
N VAL A 175 24.02 -1.87 -10.64
CA VAL A 175 22.60 -2.12 -10.46
C VAL A 175 21.83 -0.82 -10.62
N SER A 176 20.78 -0.85 -11.44
CA SER A 176 19.90 0.31 -11.65
C SER A 176 19.46 0.94 -10.33
N VAL A 177 19.52 2.27 -10.26
CA VAL A 177 19.08 3.02 -9.07
C VAL A 177 17.58 2.93 -8.91
N ASP A 178 16.87 3.08 -10.02
CA ASP A 178 15.42 2.99 -10.07
C ASP A 178 15.03 1.51 -10.23
N ILE A 179 14.18 1.06 -9.31
CA ILE A 179 13.68 -0.30 -9.17
C ILE A 179 12.17 -0.23 -9.33
N PRO A 180 11.64 -0.66 -10.49
CA PRO A 180 10.20 -0.78 -10.64
C PRO A 180 9.67 -1.93 -9.78
N VAL A 181 8.58 -1.65 -9.07
CA VAL A 181 7.83 -2.62 -8.27
C VAL A 181 6.43 -2.73 -8.85
N GLU A 182 6.08 -3.93 -9.30
CA GLU A 182 4.75 -4.27 -9.78
C GLU A 182 3.98 -4.97 -8.66
N VAL A 183 2.73 -4.58 -8.48
CA VAL A 183 1.84 -5.14 -7.47
C VAL A 183 0.57 -5.60 -8.18
N LYS A 184 0.21 -6.86 -7.99
CA LYS A 184 -1.06 -7.43 -8.43
C LYS A 184 -1.76 -8.02 -7.22
N VAL A 185 -3.00 -7.62 -7.02
CA VAL A 185 -3.81 -8.09 -5.89
C VAL A 185 -5.15 -8.57 -6.42
N SER A 186 -5.47 -9.81 -6.09
CA SER A 186 -6.83 -10.30 -6.16
C SER A 186 -7.39 -10.38 -4.75
N ALA A 187 -8.59 -9.86 -4.53
CA ALA A 187 -9.21 -9.85 -3.21
C ALA A 187 -10.71 -10.13 -3.29
N THR A 188 -11.28 -10.58 -2.17
CA THR A 188 -12.71 -10.77 -2.00
C THR A 188 -13.22 -9.91 -0.85
N LYS A 189 -14.37 -9.27 -1.03
CA LYS A 189 -15.04 -8.45 -0.01
C LYS A 189 -15.44 -9.32 1.17
N GLN A 190 -15.21 -8.83 2.39
CA GLN A 190 -15.64 -9.49 3.63
C GLN A 190 -17.06 -9.13 4.03
#